data_AF-A0AAV0DX86-F1
#
_entry.id   AF-A0AAV0DX86-F1
#
_cell.length_a   1.000
_cell.length_b   1.000
_cell.length_c   1.000
_cell.angle_alpha   90.00
_cell.angle_beta   90.00
_cell.angle_gamma   90.00
#
_symmetry.space_group_name_H-M   'P 1'
#
loop_
_entity.id
_entity.type
_entity.pdbx_description
1 polymer ?
#
loop_
_entity_poly.entity_id
_entity_poly.type
_entity_poly.pdbx_seq_one_letter_code
_entity_poly.pdbx_strand_id
1 'polypeptide(L)' 'MEHNHFIIKLLTFLCVAVVASQAALSSSRAQSYWNSELPNTPIPQAIKDSLPQTSGNPGPMSVSGK' A
#
# COMPACT_ATOMS: atom_id res chain seq x y z
N MET A 1 16.36 -5.20 34.62
CA MET A 1 16.66 -5.65 33.25
C MET A 1 15.43 -5.65 32.32
N GLU A 2 14.21 -5.49 32.85
CA GLU A 2 12.96 -5.58 32.06
C GLU A 2 12.63 -4.35 31.19
N HIS A 3 13.08 -3.16 31.60
CA HIS A 3 12.68 -1.90 30.93
C HIS A 3 13.26 -1.77 29.51
N ASN A 4 14.50 -2.21 29.32
CA ASN A 4 15.18 -2.16 28.02
C ASN A 4 14.51 -3.10 27.01
N HIS A 5 14.02 -4.25 27.48
CA HIS A 5 13.32 -5.22 26.64
C HIS A 5 11.99 -4.65 26.13
N PHE A 6 11.25 -3.94 26.99
CA PHE A 6 10.03 -3.24 26.58
C PHE A 6 10.32 -2.15 25.54
N ILE A 7 11.34 -1.32 25.77
CA ILE A 7 11.73 -0.25 24.84
C ILE A 7 12.10 -0.82 23.47
N ILE A 8 12.90 -1.89 23.42
CA ILE A 8 13.30 -2.52 22.16
C ILE A 8 12.07 -3.02 21.39
N LYS A 9 11.14 -3.71 22.06
CA LYS A 9 9.91 -4.21 21.40
C LYS A 9 9.05 -3.08 20.86
N LEU A 10 8.92 -1.97 21.60
CA LEU A 10 8.18 -0.80 21.17
C LEU A 10 8.83 -0.15 19.94
N LEU A 11 10.15 0.01 19.94
CA LEU A 11 10.89 0.56 18.79
C LEU A 11 10.79 -0.34 17.56
N THR A 12 10.90 -1.66 17.73
CA THR A 12 10.72 -2.62 16.64
C THR A 12 9.32 -2.52 16.04
N PHE A 13 8.28 -2.50 16.89
CA PHE A 13 6.90 -2.35 16.42
C PHE A 13 6.71 -1.02 15.68
N LEU A 14 7.24 0.08 16.22
CA LEU A 14 7.14 1.39 15.58
C LEU A 14 7.85 1.43 14.22
N CYS A 15 9.05 0.85 14.12
CA CYS A 15 9.75 0.71 12.83
C CYS A 15 8.93 -0.07 11.80
N VAL A 16 8.36 -1.22 12.19
CA VAL A 16 7.52 -2.03 11.30
C VAL A 16 6.27 -1.26 10.87
N ALA A 17 5.61 -0.58 11.82
CA ALA A 17 4.42 0.22 11.54
C ALA A 17 4.70 1.39 10.57
N VAL A 18 5.85 2.06 10.71
CA VAL A 18 6.26 3.13 9.80
C VAL A 18 6.53 2.59 8.40
N VAL A 19 7.27 1.50 8.27
CA VAL A 19 7.56 0.88 6.96
C VAL A 19 6.27 0.39 6.30
N ALA A 20 5.38 -0.25 7.05
CA ALA A 20 4.09 -0.71 6.55
C ALA A 20 3.21 0.46 6.09
N SER A 21 3.19 1.57 6.84
CA SER A 21 2.44 2.78 6.48
C SER A 21 3.00 3.43 5.21
N GLN A 22 4.33 3.48 5.06
CA GLN A 22 4.96 4.01 3.86
C GLN A 22 4.66 3.14 2.63
N ALA A 23 4.63 1.81 2.77
CA ALA A 23 4.23 0.91 1.68
C ALA A 23 2.75 1.10 1.28
N ALA A 24 1.86 1.27 2.27
CA ALA A 24 0.44 1.54 2.01
C ALA A 24 0.21 2.92 1.37
N LEU A 25 0.93 3.95 1.85
CA LEU A 25 0.80 5.32 1.36
C LEU A 25 1.49 5.54 0.01
N SER A 26 2.57 4.81 -0.30
CA SER A 26 3.25 4.89 -1.60
C SER A 26 2.26 4.65 -2.75
N SER A 27 1.29 3.76 -2.55
CA SER A 27 0.26 3.47 -3.54
C SER A 27 -0.66 4.65 -3.81
N SER A 28 -1.26 5.18 -2.74
CA SER A 28 -2.16 6.34 -2.83
C SER A 28 -1.43 7.59 -3.31
N ARG A 29 -0.16 7.77 -2.92
CA ARG A 29 0.64 8.94 -3.28
C ARG A 29 1.07 8.90 -4.73
N ALA A 30 1.48 7.75 -5.26
CA ALA A 30 1.87 7.62 -6.66
C ALA A 30 0.69 7.88 -7.60
N GLN A 31 -0.51 7.40 -7.27
CA GLN A 31 -1.72 7.75 -8.04
C GLN A 31 -2.04 9.25 -7.95
N SER A 32 -1.97 9.85 -6.75
CA SER A 32 -2.21 11.29 -6.57
C SER A 32 -1.17 12.16 -7.28
N TYR A 33 0.11 11.77 -7.22
CA TYR A 33 1.21 12.47 -7.88
C TYR A 33 1.01 12.49 -9.39
N TRP A 34 0.64 11.33 -9.97
CA TRP A 34 0.42 11.24 -11.40
C TRP A 34 -0.74 12.12 -11.86
N ASN A 35 -1.86 12.12 -11.11
CA ASN A 35 -3.00 12.96 -11.45
C ASN A 35 -2.70 14.46 -11.28
N SER A 36 -1.78 14.83 -10.38
CA SER A 36 -1.40 16.22 -10.13
C SER A 36 -0.37 16.75 -11.12
N GLU A 37 0.74 16.04 -11.30
CA GLU A 37 1.87 16.49 -12.12
C GLU A 37 1.69 16.15 -13.60
N LEU A 38 0.95 15.08 -13.90
CA LEU A 38 0.77 14.54 -15.25
C LEU A 38 -0.72 14.28 -15.57
N PRO A 39 -1.59 15.30 -15.44
CA PRO A 39 -3.06 15.13 -15.53
C PRO A 39 -3.55 14.57 -16.87
N ASN A 40 -2.80 14.80 -17.95
CA ASN A 40 -3.14 14.35 -19.30
C ASN A 40 -2.40 13.07 -19.72
N THR A 41 -1.53 12.54 -18.86
CA THR A 41 -0.73 11.36 -19.19
C THR A 41 -1.32 10.14 -18.49
N PRO A 42 -1.71 9.09 -19.22
CA PRO A 42 -2.18 7.86 -18.58
C PRO A 42 -1.06 7.22 -17.75
N ILE A 43 -1.39 6.71 -16.54
CA ILE A 43 -0.44 5.96 -15.71
C ILE A 43 0.03 4.71 -16.47
N PRO A 44 1.35 4.52 -16.66
CA PRO A 44 1.95 3.32 -17.24
C PRO A 44 1.53 2.06 -16.50
N GLN A 45 1.29 0.99 -17.27
CA GLN A 45 0.81 -0.27 -16.73
C GLN A 45 1.78 -0.86 -15.69
N ALA A 46 3.09 -0.79 -15.93
CA ALA A 46 4.11 -1.23 -14.97
C ALA A 46 4.01 -0.55 -13.59
N ILE A 47 3.52 0.70 -13.55
CA ILE A 47 3.33 1.44 -12.30
C ILE A 47 2.01 1.02 -11.67
N LYS A 48 0.93 0.88 -12.45
CA LYS A 48 -0.34 0.28 -12.01
C LYS A 48 -0.17 -1.10 -11.40
N ASP A 49 0.65 -1.95 -11.99
CA ASP A 49 0.91 -3.31 -11.51
C ASP A 49 1.77 -3.33 -10.23
N SER A 50 2.56 -2.28 -10.03
CA SER A 50 3.38 -2.08 -8.82
C SER A 50 2.60 -1.43 -7.67
N LEU A 51 1.46 -0.81 -7.96
CA LEU A 51 0.56 -0.27 -6.94
C LEU A 51 -0.19 -1.44 -6.31
N PRO A 52 -0.17 -1.62 -4.97
CA PRO A 52 -1.04 -2.59 -4.34
C PRO A 52 -2.48 -2.27 -4.72
N GLN A 53 -3.12 -3.22 -5.43
CA GLN A 53 -4.52 -3.10 -5.81
C GLN A 53 -5.31 -2.85 -4.53
N THR A 54 -5.85 -1.63 -4.38
CA THR A 54 -6.98 -1.44 -3.49
C THR A 54 -8.13 -2.21 -4.13
N SER A 55 -8.24 -3.48 -3.75
CA SER A 55 -9.36 -4.34 -4.07
C SER A 55 -10.58 -3.80 -3.32
N GLY A 56 -11.15 -2.71 -3.83
CA GLY A 56 -12.55 -2.36 -3.63
C GLY A 56 -13.43 -3.17 -4.59
N ASN A 57 -13.21 -4.49 -4.67
CA ASN A 57 -14.11 -5.41 -5.37
C ASN A 57 -14.70 -6.37 -4.32
N PRO A 58 -16.04 -6.41 -4.14
CA PRO A 58 -16.67 -7.48 -3.37
C PRO A 58 -16.33 -8.83 -4.02
N GLY A 59 -16.24 -9.87 -3.19
CA GLY A 59 -15.67 -11.16 -3.55
C GLY A 59 -16.20 -11.82 -4.83
N PRO A 60 -15.51 -12.87 -5.31
CA PRO A 60 -15.79 -13.46 -6.61
C PRO A 60 -17.18 -14.06 -6.63
N MET A 61 -18.09 -13.48 -7.41
CA MET A 61 -19.27 -14.21 -7.85
C MET A 61 -18.81 -15.20 -8.91
N SER A 62 -18.35 -16.35 -8.42
CA SER A 62 -18.24 -17.59 -9.16
C SER A 62 -19.61 -17.88 -9.78
N VAL A 63 -19.76 -17.64 -11.08
CA VAL A 63 -20.80 -18.30 -11.87
C VAL A 63 -20.07 -19.07 -12.96
N SER A 64 -19.79 -20.31 -12.58
CA SER A 64 -19.50 -21.42 -13.46
C SER A 64 -20.63 -21.64 -14.44
N GLY A 65 -20.29 -21.81 -15.73
CA GLY A 65 -20.87 -22.91 -16.50
C GLY A 65 -21.72 -22.54 -17.71
N LYS A 66 -21.12 -22.84 -18.87
CA LYS A 66 -21.68 -23.22 -20.18
C LYS A 66 -22.21 -22.13 -21.11
#